data_AF-A0A085G624-F1
#
_entry.id   AF-A0A085G624-F1
#
_cell.length_a   1.000
_cell.length_b   1.000
_cell.length_c   1.000
_cell.angle_alpha   90.00
_cell.angle_beta   90.00
_cell.angle_gamma   90.00
#
_symmetry.space_group_name_H-M   'P 1'
#
loop_
_entity.id
_entity.type
_entity.pdbx_description
1 polymer ?
#
loop_
_entity_poly.entity_id
_entity_poly.type
_entity_poly.pdbx_seq_one_letter_code
_entity_poly.pdbx_strand_id
1 'polypeptide(L)'
;MKLGLSLLLVAGCSVSLQALAKIDEPDIEKDCLKAGIYAAAGKVSYQQGAYDKARELFRDQVAWSEFCHKPQDTIATAYNNIALTYIRQGQFRKAKAWLMLAPDDKKSQFNLSQIQPQLDALPAAPSVAGQYWQYAGYGSWNEVDVKAEEAQFKIDFSGMYMGLMSLYYGPNTGEFSVVTAVKDGKAVYNQADDQNAGGGECKVSMEFAPEAVRLHTDGDCGFGMNVQAAGTFVRVQP
;
A
#
# COMPACT_ATOMS: atom_id res chain seq x y z
N MET A 1 -44.67 -7.98 74.37
CA MET A 1 -43.59 -7.24 75.06
C MET A 1 -42.25 -7.68 74.44
N LYS A 2 -41.50 -6.72 73.85
CA LYS A 2 -40.17 -6.79 73.18
C LYS A 2 -40.11 -7.55 71.83
N LEU A 3 -39.99 -6.91 70.65
CA LEU A 3 -38.93 -6.09 69.99
C LEU A 3 -37.67 -6.84 69.49
N GLY A 4 -37.37 -6.66 68.19
CA GLY A 4 -36.07 -6.86 67.51
C GLY A 4 -36.19 -7.78 66.28
N LEU A 5 -36.53 -7.33 65.07
CA LEU A 5 -35.75 -6.60 64.06
C LEU A 5 -34.31 -7.11 63.84
N SER A 6 -34.05 -7.82 62.72
CA SER A 6 -33.11 -7.37 61.66
C SER A 6 -32.71 -8.46 60.66
N LEU A 7 -32.91 -8.11 59.38
CA LEU A 7 -31.97 -8.20 58.26
C LEU A 7 -31.42 -9.58 57.83
N LEU A 8 -31.67 -9.95 56.56
CA LEU A 8 -30.62 -10.04 55.54
C LEU A 8 -31.24 -10.32 54.16
N LEU A 9 -31.31 -9.24 53.35
CA LEU A 9 -31.28 -9.32 51.90
C LEU A 9 -30.03 -10.13 51.51
N VAL A 10 -30.21 -11.29 50.90
CA VAL A 10 -29.10 -11.99 50.24
C VAL A 10 -28.83 -11.24 48.94
N ALA A 11 -27.82 -10.37 49.00
CA ALA A 11 -27.29 -9.64 47.86
C ALA A 11 -26.82 -10.63 46.79
N GLY A 12 -27.46 -10.59 45.62
CA GLY A 12 -26.90 -11.13 44.39
C GLY A 12 -25.73 -10.26 43.94
N CYS A 13 -24.54 -10.50 44.50
CA CYS A 13 -23.31 -9.96 43.93
C CYS A 13 -22.94 -10.81 42.71
N SER A 14 -23.49 -10.43 41.55
CA SER A 14 -22.92 -10.82 40.27
C SER A 14 -21.50 -10.26 40.21
N VAL A 15 -20.49 -11.11 40.45
CA VAL A 15 -19.09 -10.75 40.22
C VAL A 15 -18.92 -10.69 38.71
N SER A 16 -19.11 -9.52 38.13
CA SER A 16 -18.68 -9.25 36.76
C SER A 16 -17.16 -9.37 36.73
N LEU A 17 -16.64 -10.51 36.25
CA LEU A 17 -15.23 -10.61 35.87
C LEU A 17 -14.99 -9.53 34.81
N GLN A 18 -14.28 -8.48 35.19
CA GLN A 18 -13.72 -7.56 34.21
C GLN A 18 -12.66 -8.35 33.45
N ALA A 19 -13.00 -8.80 32.26
CA ALA A 19 -12.03 -9.27 31.29
C ALA A 19 -11.16 -8.07 30.91
N LEU A 20 -10.07 -7.87 31.64
CA LEU A 20 -9.02 -6.94 31.23
C LEU A 20 -8.37 -7.55 29.99
N ALA A 21 -8.68 -7.00 28.82
CA ALA A 21 -7.93 -7.30 27.62
C ALA A 21 -6.49 -6.86 27.85
N LYS A 22 -5.59 -7.81 28.09
CA LYS A 22 -4.17 -7.54 28.19
C LYS A 22 -3.69 -7.22 26.78
N ILE A 23 -3.57 -5.94 26.46
CA ILE A 23 -2.88 -5.51 25.25
C ILE A 23 -1.40 -5.70 25.56
N ASP A 24 -0.84 -6.85 25.16
CA ASP A 24 0.60 -7.07 25.26
C ASP A 24 1.30 -6.03 24.37
N GLU A 25 2.23 -5.27 24.95
CA GLU A 25 3.03 -4.31 24.20
C GLU A 25 3.88 -5.03 23.14
N PRO A 26 4.03 -4.45 21.93
CA PRO A 26 4.86 -5.06 20.90
C PRO A 26 6.33 -5.24 21.31
N ASP A 27 6.84 -6.46 21.19
CA ASP A 27 8.28 -6.74 21.31
C ASP A 27 8.96 -6.47 19.96
N ILE A 28 9.30 -5.20 19.73
CA ILE A 28 9.87 -4.70 18.47
C ILE A 28 11.20 -5.40 18.16
N GLU A 29 12.08 -5.60 19.15
CA GLU A 29 13.39 -6.20 18.93
C GLU A 29 13.26 -7.63 18.40
N LYS A 30 12.40 -8.42 19.03
CA LYS A 30 12.08 -9.78 18.58
C LYS A 30 11.40 -9.78 17.21
N ASP A 31 10.46 -8.88 16.99
CA ASP A 31 9.74 -8.81 15.73
C ASP A 31 10.64 -8.39 14.55
N CYS A 32 11.69 -7.63 14.81
CA CYS A 32 12.72 -7.31 13.82
C CYS A 32 13.51 -8.52 13.29
N LEU A 33 13.38 -9.69 13.92
CA LEU A 33 13.91 -10.96 13.40
C LEU A 33 13.03 -11.55 12.29
N LYS A 34 11.75 -11.15 12.21
CA LYS A 34 10.79 -11.64 11.20
C LYS A 34 11.27 -11.38 9.77
N ALA A 35 11.95 -10.26 9.52
CA ALA A 35 12.51 -9.94 8.20
C ALA A 35 13.38 -11.08 7.65
N GLY A 36 14.25 -11.67 8.46
CA GLY A 36 15.11 -12.79 8.06
C GLY A 36 14.33 -14.08 7.81
N ILE A 37 13.29 -14.34 8.61
CA ILE A 37 12.40 -15.50 8.47
C ILE A 37 11.64 -15.42 7.13
N TYR A 38 11.05 -14.25 6.84
CA TYR A 38 10.35 -14.00 5.59
C TYR A 38 11.27 -14.10 4.37
N ALA A 39 12.50 -13.59 4.46
CA ALA A 39 13.50 -13.75 3.41
C ALA A 39 13.79 -15.22 3.11
N ALA A 40 14.00 -16.04 4.14
CA ALA A 40 14.28 -17.46 4.00
C ALA A 40 13.08 -18.23 3.41
N ALA A 41 11.88 -18.01 3.93
CA ALA A 41 10.65 -18.64 3.45
C ALA A 41 10.31 -18.22 2.01
N GLY A 42 10.50 -16.94 1.68
CA GLY A 42 10.30 -16.40 0.33
C GLY A 42 11.26 -17.03 -0.67
N LYS A 43 12.54 -17.19 -0.29
CA LYS A 43 13.54 -17.88 -1.12
C LYS A 43 13.15 -19.33 -1.42
N VAL A 44 12.68 -20.08 -0.42
CA VAL A 44 12.19 -21.45 -0.61
C VAL A 44 11.01 -21.48 -1.58
N SER A 45 10.02 -20.60 -1.38
CA SER A 45 8.84 -20.52 -2.26
C SER A 45 9.23 -20.14 -3.70
N TYR A 46 10.19 -19.22 -3.86
CA TYR A 46 10.71 -18.82 -5.16
C TYR A 46 11.40 -19.98 -5.89
N GLN A 47 12.23 -20.77 -5.19
CA GLN A 47 12.90 -21.94 -5.74
C GLN A 47 11.93 -23.05 -6.17
N GLN A 48 10.75 -23.11 -5.54
CA GLN A 48 9.66 -24.01 -5.91
C GLN A 48 8.81 -23.49 -7.09
N GLY A 49 9.10 -22.30 -7.61
CA GLY A 49 8.30 -21.65 -8.66
C GLY A 49 6.99 -21.03 -8.17
N ALA A 50 6.74 -21.01 -6.86
CA ALA A 50 5.55 -20.40 -6.25
C ALA A 50 5.74 -18.89 -6.11
N TYR A 51 5.80 -18.18 -7.25
CA TYR A 51 6.24 -16.78 -7.29
C TYR A 51 5.30 -15.81 -6.57
N ASP A 52 3.98 -16.01 -6.59
CA ASP A 52 3.05 -15.12 -5.88
C ASP A 52 3.18 -15.27 -4.36
N LYS A 53 3.27 -16.50 -3.86
CA LYS A 53 3.56 -16.76 -2.45
C LYS A 53 4.93 -16.21 -2.03
N ALA A 54 5.94 -16.40 -2.87
CA ALA A 54 7.27 -15.82 -2.63
C ALA A 54 7.20 -14.29 -2.53
N ARG A 55 6.39 -13.65 -3.39
CA ARG A 55 6.21 -12.21 -3.40
C ARG A 55 5.55 -11.69 -2.12
N GLU A 56 4.51 -12.36 -1.63
CA GLU A 56 3.88 -12.01 -0.35
C GLU A 56 4.89 -12.08 0.80
N LEU A 57 5.66 -13.16 0.88
CA LEU A 57 6.71 -13.32 1.89
C LEU A 57 7.80 -12.24 1.75
N PHE A 58 8.24 -11.93 0.53
CA PHE A 58 9.22 -10.87 0.33
C PHE A 58 8.65 -9.47 0.59
N ARG A 59 7.35 -9.24 0.42
CA ARG A 59 6.67 -8.01 0.86
C ARG A 59 6.76 -7.86 2.38
N ASP A 60 6.52 -8.93 3.12
CA ASP A 60 6.68 -8.91 4.58
C ASP A 60 8.16 -8.74 4.99
N GLN A 61 9.11 -9.29 4.21
CA GLN A 61 10.53 -9.01 4.39
C GLN A 61 10.81 -7.50 4.26
N VAL A 62 10.29 -6.84 3.21
CA VAL A 62 10.44 -5.39 3.02
C VAL A 62 9.85 -4.62 4.20
N ALA A 63 8.60 -4.93 4.55
CA ALA A 63 7.88 -4.29 5.65
C ALA A 63 8.70 -4.24 6.94
N TRP A 64 9.17 -5.41 7.40
CA TRP A 64 9.98 -5.49 8.62
C TRP A 64 11.40 -4.94 8.45
N SER A 65 11.98 -5.00 7.26
CA SER A 65 13.32 -4.44 7.03
C SER A 65 13.31 -2.92 7.14
N GLU A 66 12.28 -2.27 6.61
CA GLU A 66 12.11 -0.83 6.69
C GLU A 66 11.69 -0.37 8.08
N PHE A 67 10.68 -1.01 8.68
CA PHE A 67 10.21 -0.69 10.04
C PHE A 67 11.35 -0.75 11.06
N CYS A 68 12.21 -1.77 10.93
CA CYS A 68 13.36 -1.97 11.81
C CYS A 68 14.62 -1.22 11.37
N HIS A 69 14.52 -0.33 10.38
CA HIS A 69 15.62 0.50 9.88
C HIS A 69 16.89 -0.32 9.58
N LYS A 70 16.73 -1.48 8.91
CA LYS A 70 17.86 -2.32 8.50
C LYS A 70 18.79 -1.55 7.55
N PRO A 71 20.05 -1.97 7.39
CA PRO A 71 20.98 -1.34 6.45
C PRO A 71 20.38 -1.25 5.04
N GLN A 72 20.63 -0.13 4.34
CA GLN A 72 20.05 0.14 3.02
C GLN A 72 20.31 -0.97 1.99
N ASP A 73 21.49 -1.60 2.02
CA ASP A 73 21.81 -2.74 1.15
C ASP A 73 20.93 -3.98 1.43
N THR A 74 20.54 -4.19 2.69
CA THR A 74 19.61 -5.25 3.09
C THR A 74 18.19 -4.96 2.59
N ILE A 75 17.73 -3.70 2.72
CA ILE A 75 16.43 -3.27 2.20
C ILE A 75 16.40 -3.38 0.66
N ALA A 76 17.46 -2.93 -0.02
CA ALA A 76 17.59 -3.07 -1.47
C ALA A 76 17.54 -4.54 -1.93
N THR A 77 18.14 -5.46 -1.15
CA THR A 77 18.02 -6.89 -1.41
C THR A 77 16.57 -7.38 -1.32
N ALA A 78 15.80 -6.90 -0.34
CA ALA A 78 14.38 -7.23 -0.20
C ALA A 78 13.55 -6.71 -1.39
N TYR A 79 13.79 -5.48 -1.86
CA TYR A 79 13.15 -4.96 -3.08
C TYR A 79 13.47 -5.81 -4.32
N ASN A 80 14.74 -6.18 -4.48
CA ASN A 80 15.19 -7.01 -5.59
C ASN A 80 14.56 -8.41 -5.57
N ASN A 81 14.36 -9.01 -4.38
CA ASN A 81 13.67 -10.29 -4.25
C ASN A 81 12.24 -10.21 -4.81
N ILE A 82 11.49 -9.14 -4.50
CA ILE A 82 10.16 -8.91 -5.06
C ILE A 82 10.24 -8.71 -6.57
N ALA A 83 11.15 -7.85 -7.04
CA ALA A 83 11.33 -7.59 -8.47
C ALA A 83 11.58 -8.89 -9.25
N LEU A 84 12.45 -9.78 -8.77
CA LEU A 84 12.74 -11.07 -9.39
C LEU A 84 11.48 -11.94 -9.54
N THR A 85 10.54 -11.90 -8.59
CA THR A 85 9.25 -12.62 -8.73
C THR A 85 8.42 -12.09 -9.90
N TYR A 86 8.39 -10.77 -10.10
CA TYR A 86 7.68 -10.15 -11.22
C TYR A 86 8.36 -10.44 -12.55
N ILE A 87 9.70 -10.40 -12.58
CA ILE A 87 10.49 -10.76 -13.77
C ILE A 87 10.17 -12.19 -14.21
N ARG A 88 10.11 -13.14 -13.27
CA ARG A 88 9.76 -14.54 -13.58
C ARG A 88 8.35 -14.73 -14.14
N GLN A 89 7.44 -13.81 -13.86
CA GLN A 89 6.08 -13.81 -14.39
C GLN A 89 5.87 -12.83 -15.57
N GLY A 90 6.95 -12.22 -16.10
CA GLY A 90 6.86 -11.30 -17.24
C GLY A 90 6.24 -9.92 -16.92
N GLN A 91 6.04 -9.60 -15.64
CA GLN A 91 5.44 -8.33 -15.19
C GLN A 91 6.52 -7.24 -15.07
N PHE A 92 7.14 -6.88 -16.20
CA PHE A 92 8.36 -6.05 -16.21
C PHE A 92 8.17 -4.63 -15.67
N ARG A 93 7.02 -4.00 -15.88
CA ARG A 93 6.73 -2.66 -15.32
C ARG A 93 6.67 -2.69 -13.79
N LYS A 94 6.03 -3.71 -13.20
CA LYS A 94 6.01 -3.93 -11.75
C LYS A 94 7.41 -4.21 -11.21
N ALA A 95 8.20 -5.05 -11.91
CA ALA A 95 9.60 -5.26 -11.55
C ALA A 95 10.40 -3.96 -11.54
N LYS A 96 10.28 -3.12 -12.58
CA LYS A 96 10.94 -1.82 -12.66
C LYS A 96 10.55 -0.92 -11.48
N ALA A 97 9.27 -0.85 -11.11
CA ALA A 97 8.81 -0.04 -9.98
C ALA A 97 9.55 -0.40 -8.68
N TRP A 98 9.71 -1.70 -8.40
CA TRP A 98 10.48 -2.17 -7.24
C TRP A 98 11.98 -1.90 -7.32
N LEU A 99 12.60 -2.10 -8.48
CA LEU A 99 14.04 -1.85 -8.67
C LEU A 99 14.38 -0.35 -8.48
N MET A 100 13.47 0.54 -8.89
CA MET A 100 13.63 1.98 -8.76
C MET A 100 13.47 2.51 -7.33
N LEU A 101 13.12 1.68 -6.35
CA LEU A 101 13.17 2.06 -4.93
C LEU A 101 14.60 2.14 -4.38
N ALA A 102 15.57 1.51 -5.04
CA ALA A 102 16.98 1.59 -4.71
C ALA A 102 17.82 1.69 -6.00
N PRO A 103 17.73 2.80 -6.75
CA PRO A 103 18.32 2.91 -8.10
C PRO A 103 19.85 2.95 -8.10
N ASP A 104 20.47 3.32 -6.97
CA ASP A 104 21.92 3.35 -6.80
C ASP A 104 22.49 1.99 -6.33
N ASP A 105 21.63 1.04 -5.97
CA ASP A 105 22.08 -0.30 -5.60
C ASP A 105 22.51 -1.11 -6.84
N LYS A 106 23.69 -1.75 -6.74
CA LYS A 106 24.28 -2.50 -7.86
C LYS A 106 23.40 -3.68 -8.30
N LYS A 107 22.65 -4.31 -7.39
CA LYS A 107 21.77 -5.43 -7.74
C LYS A 107 20.54 -4.91 -8.47
N SER A 108 19.98 -3.78 -8.03
CA SER A 108 18.89 -3.08 -8.72
C SER A 108 19.28 -2.69 -10.14
N GLN A 109 20.43 -2.05 -10.32
CA GLN A 109 20.96 -1.67 -11.64
C GLN A 109 21.18 -2.88 -12.54
N PHE A 110 21.78 -3.94 -12.00
CA PHE A 110 21.98 -5.19 -12.72
C PHE A 110 20.64 -5.78 -13.18
N ASN A 111 19.69 -6.01 -12.27
CA ASN A 111 18.40 -6.61 -12.60
C ASN A 111 17.58 -5.74 -13.58
N LEU A 112 17.66 -4.42 -13.47
CA LEU A 112 17.01 -3.50 -14.42
C LEU A 112 17.60 -3.65 -15.82
N SER A 113 18.94 -3.75 -15.93
CA SER A 113 19.60 -3.96 -17.23
C SER A 113 19.18 -5.27 -17.90
N GLN A 114 18.89 -6.32 -17.13
CA GLN A 114 18.47 -7.62 -17.65
C GLN A 114 17.05 -7.61 -18.23
N ILE A 115 16.21 -6.64 -17.84
CA ILE A 115 14.82 -6.52 -18.31
C ILE A 115 14.61 -5.35 -19.27
N GLN A 116 15.65 -4.56 -19.56
CA GLN A 116 15.55 -3.39 -20.41
C GLN A 116 15.02 -3.71 -21.82
N PRO A 117 15.50 -4.77 -22.52
CA PRO A 117 14.95 -5.12 -23.83
C PRO A 117 13.44 -5.43 -23.80
N GLN A 118 12.95 -6.05 -22.72
CA GLN A 118 11.55 -6.38 -22.54
C GLN A 118 10.72 -5.15 -22.24
N LEU A 119 11.26 -4.18 -21.48
CA LEU A 119 10.63 -2.89 -21.25
C LEU A 119 10.52 -2.08 -22.55
N ASP A 120 11.58 -2.04 -23.36
CA ASP A 120 11.62 -1.32 -24.63
C ASP A 120 10.66 -1.93 -25.67
N ALA A 121 10.40 -3.24 -25.57
CA ALA A 121 9.47 -3.96 -26.44
C ALA A 121 7.99 -3.84 -26.02
N LEU A 122 7.67 -3.19 -24.89
CA LEU A 122 6.28 -3.03 -24.47
C LEU A 122 5.52 -2.10 -25.43
N PRO A 123 4.29 -2.46 -25.83
CA PRO A 123 3.49 -1.58 -26.68
C PRO A 123 3.16 -0.28 -25.95
N ALA A 124 3.01 0.79 -26.72
CA ALA A 124 2.46 2.04 -26.21
C ALA A 124 1.05 1.79 -25.65
N ALA A 125 0.75 2.40 -24.50
CA ALA A 125 -0.57 2.30 -23.91
C ALA A 125 -1.62 2.96 -24.85
N PRO A 126 -2.70 2.26 -25.22
CA PRO A 126 -3.68 2.79 -26.18
C PRO A 126 -4.53 3.91 -25.58
N SER A 127 -4.57 4.04 -24.25
CA SER A 127 -5.29 5.07 -23.53
C SER A 127 -4.67 5.32 -22.15
N VAL A 128 -5.33 6.14 -21.33
CA VAL A 128 -4.98 6.36 -19.92
C VAL A 128 -5.45 5.24 -18.99
N ALA A 129 -6.26 4.29 -19.48
CA ALA A 129 -6.60 3.08 -18.73
C ALA A 129 -5.32 2.34 -18.33
N GLY A 130 -5.33 1.72 -17.15
CA GLY A 130 -4.20 1.00 -16.58
C GLY A 130 -4.10 1.16 -15.06
N GLN A 131 -3.14 0.45 -14.47
CA GLN A 131 -2.82 0.52 -13.04
C GLN A 131 -1.55 1.37 -12.85
N TYR A 132 -1.56 2.26 -11.87
CA TYR A 132 -0.45 3.15 -11.54
C TYR A 132 -0.12 3.08 -10.05
N TRP A 133 1.17 3.05 -9.72
CA TRP A 133 1.65 2.86 -8.36
C TRP A 133 2.55 4.01 -7.88
N GLN A 134 2.43 4.37 -6.61
CA GLN A 134 3.38 5.23 -5.90
C GLN A 134 3.75 4.56 -4.57
N TYR A 135 5.04 4.50 -4.26
CA TYR A 135 5.47 3.75 -3.07
C TYR A 135 4.99 4.42 -1.78
N ALA A 136 4.31 3.65 -0.93
CA ALA A 136 3.73 4.13 0.33
C ALA A 136 4.58 3.74 1.56
N GLY A 137 5.64 2.94 1.36
CA GLY A 137 6.46 2.39 2.43
C GLY A 137 6.00 1.01 2.91
N TYR A 138 6.86 0.35 3.66
CA TYR A 138 6.68 -0.96 4.27
C TYR A 138 6.13 -2.04 3.33
N GLY A 139 6.59 -2.01 2.07
CA GLY A 139 6.19 -2.95 1.04
C GLY A 139 4.82 -2.66 0.39
N SER A 140 4.22 -1.51 0.71
CA SER A 140 2.90 -1.10 0.23
C SER A 140 2.99 0.03 -0.82
N TRP A 141 1.95 0.14 -1.64
CA TRP A 141 1.84 1.13 -2.71
C TRP A 141 0.49 1.83 -2.61
N ASN A 142 0.49 3.14 -2.84
CA ASN A 142 -0.71 3.87 -3.24
C ASN A 142 -1.02 3.51 -4.69
N GLU A 143 -2.31 3.41 -5.02
CA GLU A 143 -2.76 2.96 -6.34
C GLU A 143 -3.71 3.97 -6.97
N VAL A 144 -3.57 4.14 -8.29
CA VAL A 144 -4.58 4.72 -9.16
C VAL A 144 -4.94 3.65 -10.20
N ASP A 145 -6.18 3.22 -10.21
CA ASP A 145 -6.72 2.28 -11.19
C ASP A 145 -7.63 3.03 -12.14
N VAL A 146 -7.36 2.92 -13.44
CA VAL A 146 -8.14 3.58 -14.49
C VAL A 146 -8.73 2.53 -15.42
N LYS A 147 -10.06 2.51 -15.53
CA LYS A 147 -10.81 1.59 -16.39
C LYS A 147 -11.62 2.39 -17.41
N ALA A 148 -11.61 1.97 -18.67
CA ALA A 148 -12.47 2.56 -19.67
C ALA A 148 -13.94 2.21 -19.37
N GLU A 149 -14.81 3.22 -19.35
CA GLU A 149 -16.27 3.08 -19.21
C GLU A 149 -16.94 3.90 -20.32
N GLU A 150 -17.44 3.23 -21.35
CA GLU A 150 -18.02 3.85 -22.54
C GLU A 150 -17.09 4.91 -23.19
N ALA A 151 -17.48 6.19 -23.16
CA ALA A 151 -16.71 7.33 -23.66
C ALA A 151 -15.92 8.08 -22.57
N GLN A 152 -15.86 7.51 -21.36
CA GLN A 152 -15.24 8.07 -20.16
C GLN A 152 -14.29 7.06 -19.51
N PHE A 153 -13.75 7.43 -18.35
CA PHE A 153 -12.91 6.56 -17.53
C PHE A 153 -13.41 6.57 -16.10
N LYS A 154 -13.52 5.38 -15.52
CA LYS A 154 -13.59 5.21 -14.07
C LYS A 154 -12.18 5.27 -13.52
N ILE A 155 -11.95 6.18 -12.58
CA ILE A 155 -10.67 6.40 -11.91
C ILE A 155 -10.89 6.16 -10.42
N ASP A 156 -10.24 5.13 -9.91
CA ASP A 156 -10.23 4.77 -8.49
C ASP A 156 -8.86 5.12 -7.91
N PHE A 157 -8.81 5.89 -6.83
CA PHE A 157 -7.59 6.15 -6.07
C PHE A 157 -7.68 5.46 -4.71
N SER A 158 -6.61 4.75 -4.33
CA SER A 158 -6.43 4.18 -3.00
C SER A 158 -5.09 4.67 -2.43
N GLY A 159 -5.17 5.51 -1.42
CA GLY A 159 -4.02 6.10 -0.75
C GLY A 159 -3.86 5.55 0.66
N MET A 160 -2.61 5.44 1.09
CA MET A 160 -2.26 5.10 2.45
C MET A 160 -1.01 5.82 2.91
N TYR A 161 -0.93 6.04 4.21
CA TYR A 161 0.25 6.58 4.88
C TYR A 161 0.75 5.57 5.91
N MET A 162 1.90 4.96 5.60
CA MET A 162 2.59 4.06 6.52
C MET A 162 3.39 4.87 7.57
N GLY A 163 2.71 5.39 8.58
CA GLY A 163 3.34 5.98 9.77
C GLY A 163 4.16 4.99 10.59
N LEU A 164 4.94 5.50 11.55
CA LEU A 164 5.96 4.75 12.31
C LEU A 164 5.50 3.39 12.84
N MET A 165 4.26 3.30 13.35
CA MET A 165 3.73 2.08 13.99
C MET A 165 2.70 1.33 13.12
N SER A 166 2.69 1.57 11.81
CA SER A 166 1.65 1.02 10.91
C SER A 166 1.65 -0.49 10.80
N LEU A 167 2.77 -1.17 11.09
CA LEU A 167 2.78 -2.64 11.14
C LEU A 167 1.99 -3.22 12.32
N TYR A 168 1.74 -2.42 13.36
CA TYR A 168 0.97 -2.85 14.54
C TYR A 168 -0.45 -2.30 14.55
N TYR A 169 -0.62 -1.03 14.16
CA TYR A 169 -1.91 -0.33 14.29
C TYR A 169 -2.61 -0.08 12.96
N GLY A 170 -1.98 -0.48 11.86
CA GLY A 170 -2.45 -0.18 10.52
C GLY A 170 -2.06 1.22 10.05
N PRO A 171 -2.11 1.46 8.73
CA PRO A 171 -1.89 2.77 8.15
C PRO A 171 -3.14 3.64 8.24
N ASN A 172 -2.96 4.94 8.04
CA ASN A 172 -4.09 5.79 7.64
C ASN A 172 -4.38 5.53 6.17
N THR A 173 -5.65 5.54 5.78
CA THR A 173 -6.09 5.24 4.42
C THR A 173 -7.16 6.22 3.97
N GLY A 174 -7.21 6.49 2.67
CA GLY A 174 -8.25 7.28 2.05
C GLY A 174 -8.35 7.00 0.56
N GLU A 175 -9.53 7.24 0.00
CA GLU A 175 -9.86 6.83 -1.35
C GLU A 175 -10.84 7.81 -1.99
N PHE A 176 -10.92 7.77 -3.32
CA PHE A 176 -12.02 8.35 -4.07
C PHE A 176 -12.27 7.50 -5.33
N SER A 177 -13.49 7.60 -5.88
CA SER A 177 -13.86 6.99 -7.15
C SER A 177 -14.63 8.01 -7.99
N VAL A 178 -14.26 8.15 -9.27
CA VAL A 178 -14.94 9.07 -10.18
C VAL A 178 -15.03 8.50 -11.58
N VAL A 179 -16.19 8.69 -12.23
CA VAL A 179 -16.35 8.44 -13.67
C VAL A 179 -16.30 9.79 -14.37
N THR A 180 -15.26 10.03 -15.17
CA THR A 180 -15.04 11.33 -15.80
C THR A 180 -14.35 11.20 -17.16
N ALA A 181 -14.50 12.23 -17.99
CA ALA A 181 -13.79 12.33 -19.24
C ALA A 181 -12.35 12.79 -19.00
N VAL A 182 -11.39 12.18 -19.69
CA VAL A 182 -9.98 12.62 -19.70
C VAL A 182 -9.75 13.39 -20.98
N LYS A 183 -9.50 14.70 -20.88
CA LYS A 183 -9.28 15.60 -22.02
C LYS A 183 -7.85 16.09 -22.03
N ASP A 184 -7.15 15.92 -23.15
CA ASP A 184 -5.73 16.28 -23.30
C ASP A 184 -4.84 15.71 -22.18
N GLY A 185 -5.13 14.47 -21.76
CA GLY A 185 -4.43 13.79 -20.67
C GLY A 185 -4.76 14.33 -19.28
N LYS A 186 -5.83 15.13 -19.12
CA LYS A 186 -6.19 15.74 -17.83
C LYS A 186 -7.58 15.34 -17.38
N ALA A 187 -7.71 15.11 -16.07
CA ALA A 187 -8.98 14.90 -15.38
C ALA A 187 -8.94 15.59 -14.02
N VAL A 188 -10.11 15.86 -13.44
CA VAL A 188 -10.24 16.43 -12.10
C VAL A 188 -11.33 15.68 -11.37
N TYR A 189 -11.04 15.22 -10.16
CA TYR A 189 -12.03 14.85 -9.17
C TYR A 189 -12.39 16.09 -8.36
N ASN A 190 -13.68 16.42 -8.25
CA ASN A 190 -14.18 17.42 -7.30
C ASN A 190 -14.99 16.69 -6.24
N GLN A 191 -14.61 16.85 -4.97
CA GLN A 191 -15.29 16.22 -3.85
C GLN A 191 -16.75 16.68 -3.71
N ALA A 192 -17.05 17.92 -4.10
CA ALA A 192 -18.41 18.46 -4.07
C ALA A 192 -19.39 17.70 -5.00
N ASP A 193 -18.88 17.01 -6.04
CA ASP A 193 -19.67 16.23 -6.97
C ASP A 193 -19.86 14.77 -6.49
N ASP A 194 -19.16 14.35 -5.43
CA ASP A 194 -19.15 12.98 -4.93
C ASP A 194 -20.19 12.78 -3.82
N GLN A 195 -21.26 12.06 -4.15
CA GLN A 195 -22.35 11.77 -3.21
C GLN A 195 -21.94 10.85 -2.05
N ASN A 196 -20.81 10.15 -2.18
CA ASN A 196 -20.28 9.28 -1.12
C ASN A 196 -19.27 10.02 -0.23
N ALA A 197 -18.80 11.19 -0.64
CA ALA A 197 -17.94 12.01 0.20
C ALA A 197 -18.72 12.62 1.37
N GLY A 198 -18.07 12.81 2.51
CA GLY A 198 -18.65 13.44 3.71
C GLY A 198 -18.94 14.95 3.57
N GLY A 199 -18.98 15.47 2.35
CA GLY A 199 -18.96 16.89 2.02
C GLY A 199 -17.55 17.48 1.99
N GLY A 200 -17.33 18.47 1.13
CA GLY A 200 -16.05 19.19 1.00
C GLY A 200 -15.87 19.81 -0.38
N GLU A 201 -14.87 20.69 -0.50
CA GLU A 201 -14.56 21.44 -1.73
C GLU A 201 -13.22 21.04 -2.34
N CYS A 202 -12.65 19.92 -1.88
CA CYS A 202 -11.35 19.46 -2.32
C CYS A 202 -11.36 19.06 -3.80
N LYS A 203 -10.23 19.28 -4.47
CA LYS A 203 -10.02 18.89 -5.87
C LYS A 203 -8.76 18.07 -6.00
N VAL A 204 -8.83 16.99 -6.78
CA VAL A 204 -7.64 16.23 -7.18
C VAL A 204 -7.49 16.35 -8.69
N SER A 205 -6.51 17.13 -9.13
CA SER A 205 -6.13 17.22 -10.53
C SER A 205 -5.20 16.06 -10.91
N MET A 206 -5.46 15.44 -12.05
CA MET A 206 -4.74 14.29 -12.58
C MET A 206 -4.18 14.64 -13.95
N GLU A 207 -2.87 14.49 -14.13
CA GLU A 207 -2.16 14.71 -15.39
C GLU A 207 -1.51 13.41 -15.86
N PHE A 208 -2.11 12.79 -16.86
CA PHE A 208 -1.68 11.53 -17.47
C PHE A 208 -0.61 11.74 -18.53
N ALA A 209 0.47 10.99 -18.38
CA ALA A 209 1.50 10.77 -19.38
C ALA A 209 1.49 9.29 -19.82
N PRO A 210 2.22 8.92 -20.89
CA PRO A 210 2.24 7.52 -21.34
C PRO A 210 2.65 6.52 -20.26
N GLU A 211 3.57 6.89 -19.36
CA GLU A 211 4.21 5.99 -18.40
C GLU A 211 3.90 6.32 -16.94
N ALA A 212 3.08 7.34 -16.68
CA ALA A 212 2.78 7.80 -15.33
C ALA A 212 1.53 8.69 -15.28
N VAL A 213 0.99 8.90 -14.09
CA VAL A 213 0.03 9.96 -13.80
C VAL A 213 0.56 10.81 -12.64
N ARG A 214 0.43 12.13 -12.75
CA ARG A 214 0.75 13.07 -11.66
C ARG A 214 -0.55 13.57 -11.04
N LEU A 215 -0.68 13.39 -9.74
CA LEU A 215 -1.80 13.87 -8.95
C LEU A 215 -1.38 15.13 -8.16
N HIS A 216 -2.32 16.03 -7.96
CA HIS A 216 -2.18 17.16 -7.05
C HIS A 216 -3.52 17.40 -6.36
N THR A 217 -3.48 17.45 -5.03
CA THR A 217 -4.63 17.75 -4.17
C THR A 217 -4.65 19.24 -3.83
N ASP A 218 -5.78 19.90 -4.05
CA ASP A 218 -6.09 21.26 -3.61
C ASP A 218 -7.22 21.20 -2.57
N GLY A 219 -6.94 21.69 -1.35
CA GLY A 219 -7.84 21.56 -0.20
C GLY A 219 -7.64 20.27 0.61
N ASP A 220 -8.53 20.06 1.57
CA ASP A 220 -8.57 18.85 2.42
C ASP A 220 -9.68 17.91 1.93
N CYS A 221 -9.29 16.78 1.35
CA CYS A 221 -10.20 15.77 0.83
C CYS A 221 -10.69 14.78 1.91
N GLY A 222 -10.23 14.90 3.16
CA GLY A 222 -10.64 14.00 4.24
C GLY A 222 -10.12 12.57 4.10
N PHE A 223 -9.03 12.35 3.35
CA PHE A 223 -8.43 11.02 3.12
C PHE A 223 -7.76 10.40 4.36
N GLY A 224 -7.95 10.99 5.55
CA GLY A 224 -7.22 10.61 6.75
C GLY A 224 -5.88 11.33 6.89
N MET A 225 -5.34 11.32 8.11
CA MET A 225 -4.14 12.09 8.44
C MET A 225 -2.94 11.63 7.60
N ASN A 226 -2.28 12.58 6.92
CA ASN A 226 -1.11 12.39 6.04
C ASN A 226 -1.36 11.55 4.77
N VAL A 227 -2.60 11.21 4.45
CA VAL A 227 -2.93 10.57 3.17
C VAL A 227 -3.24 11.66 2.15
N GLN A 228 -2.56 11.63 1.01
CA GLN A 228 -2.77 12.62 -0.05
C GLN A 228 -2.77 11.94 -1.41
N ALA A 229 -3.72 12.32 -2.26
CA ALA A 229 -3.74 12.01 -3.68
C ALA A 229 -2.79 12.98 -4.39
N ALA A 230 -1.48 12.77 -4.24
CA ALA A 230 -0.47 13.71 -4.71
C ALA A 230 0.81 13.01 -5.19
N GLY A 231 1.56 13.68 -6.06
CA GLY A 231 2.83 13.19 -6.58
C GLY A 231 2.66 12.32 -7.82
N THR A 232 3.72 11.60 -8.18
CA THR A 232 3.76 10.81 -9.42
C THR A 232 3.54 9.33 -9.12
N PHE A 233 2.64 8.72 -9.88
CA PHE A 233 2.34 7.29 -9.88
C PHE A 233 2.83 6.70 -11.20
N VAL A 234 3.66 5.66 -11.15
CA VAL A 234 4.23 5.03 -12.33
C VAL A 234 3.29 3.97 -12.87
N ARG A 235 3.12 3.90 -14.20
CA ARG A 235 2.27 2.90 -14.85
C ARG A 235 2.89 1.50 -14.70
N VAL A 236 2.14 0.59 -14.11
CA VAL A 236 2.56 -0.80 -13.88
C VAL A 236 1.78 -1.83 -14.70
N GLN A 237 0.60 -1.47 -15.20
CA GLN A 237 -0.18 -2.26 -16.17
C GLN A 237 -0.84 -1.34 -17.21
N PRO A 238 -1.01 -1.81 -18.46
CA PRO A 238 -1.78 -1.12 -19.48
C PRO A 238 -3.29 -1.17 -19.21
#